data_AF-A0A1T2X2X9-F1
#
_entry.id   AF-A0A1T2X2X9-F1
#
_cell.length_a   1.000
_cell.length_b   1.000
_cell.length_c   1.000
_cell.angle_alpha   90.00
_cell.angle_beta   90.00
_cell.angle_gamma   90.00
#
_symmetry.space_group_name_H-M   'P 1'
#
loop_
_entity.id
_entity.type
_entity.pdbx_description
1 polymer ?
#
loop_
_entity_poly.entity_id
_entity_poly.type
_entity_poly.pdbx_seq_one_letter_code
_entity_poly.pdbx_strand_id
1 'polypeptide(L)'
;MEDIFTKYEEAVQEENILIQRIGLCKEIIDFILEYISKNAVSIHMHTAEDIVTAIHRIGQDLDTELLHLQLEMGFLECEIKSVRAQECL
;
A
#
# COMPACT_ATOMS: atom_id res chain seq x y z
N MET A 1 5.34 -6.89 26.55
CA MET A 1 5.63 -5.45 26.43
C MET A 1 6.59 -5.21 25.28
N GLU A 2 7.81 -5.76 25.32
CA GLU A 2 8.76 -5.75 24.19
C GLU A 2 8.11 -6.27 22.90
N ASP A 3 7.36 -7.37 22.98
CA ASP A 3 6.59 -7.96 21.87
C ASP A 3 5.60 -6.99 21.17
N ILE A 4 4.94 -6.07 21.90
CA ILE A 4 3.97 -5.14 21.30
C ILE A 4 4.70 -4.02 20.54
N PHE A 5 5.81 -3.52 21.10
CA PHE A 5 6.62 -2.50 20.44
C PHE A 5 7.30 -3.08 19.20
N THR A 6 7.83 -4.31 19.26
CA THR A 6 8.41 -4.99 18.10
C THR A 6 7.38 -5.17 16.98
N LYS A 7 6.17 -5.68 17.29
CA LYS A 7 5.09 -5.80 16.30
C LYS A 7 4.70 -4.47 15.66
N TYR A 8 4.65 -3.40 16.46
CA TYR A 8 4.37 -2.07 15.95
C TYR A 8 5.48 -1.57 15.01
N GLU A 9 6.75 -1.78 15.36
CA GLU A 9 7.88 -1.40 14.50
C GLU A 9 7.91 -2.21 13.20
N GLU A 10 7.62 -3.51 13.25
CA GLU A 10 7.49 -4.37 12.07
C GLU A 10 6.36 -3.86 11.16
N ALA A 11 5.20 -3.54 11.73
CA ALA A 11 4.07 -2.98 10.99
C ALA A 11 4.42 -1.64 10.32
N VAL A 12 5.19 -0.77 10.97
CA VAL A 12 5.68 0.48 10.36
C VAL A 12 6.59 0.20 9.14
N GLN A 13 7.46 -0.82 9.22
CA GLN A 13 8.29 -1.18 8.06
C GLN A 13 7.46 -1.71 6.91
N GLU A 14 6.49 -2.57 7.21
CA GLU A 14 5.57 -3.14 6.22
C GLU A 14 4.71 -2.06 5.56
N GLU A 15 4.21 -1.09 6.33
CA GLU A 15 3.44 0.06 5.83
C GLU A 15 4.24 0.84 4.77
N ASN A 16 5.51 1.12 5.07
CA ASN A 16 6.40 1.83 4.14
C ASN A 16 6.62 1.03 2.84
N ILE A 17 6.77 -0.29 2.93
CA ILE A 17 6.92 -1.16 1.76
C ILE A 17 5.64 -1.13 0.91
N LEU A 18 4.47 -1.23 1.53
CA LEU A 18 3.19 -1.17 0.82
C LEU A 18 3.01 0.16 0.10
N ILE A 19 3.28 1.29 0.76
CA ILE A 19 3.21 2.63 0.16
C ILE A 19 4.12 2.73 -1.08
N GLN A 20 5.35 2.23 -1.00
CA GLN A 20 6.27 2.22 -2.14
C GLN A 20 5.74 1.38 -3.30
N ARG A 21 5.21 0.18 -3.03
CA ARG A 21 4.66 -0.71 -4.05
C ARG A 21 3.42 -0.12 -4.72
N ILE A 22 2.53 0.50 -3.94
CA ILE A 22 1.35 1.22 -4.45
C ILE A 22 1.79 2.39 -5.34
N GLY A 23 2.80 3.15 -4.90
CA GLY A 23 3.39 4.24 -5.68
C GLY A 23 3.89 3.76 -7.04
N LEU A 24 4.65 2.65 -7.06
CA LEU A 24 5.13 2.05 -8.31
C LEU A 24 3.98 1.65 -9.24
N CYS A 25 2.89 1.07 -8.74
CA CYS A 25 1.73 0.73 -9.57
C CYS A 25 1.15 1.97 -10.25
N LYS A 26 1.04 3.09 -9.54
CA LYS A 26 0.54 4.36 -10.08
C LYS A 26 1.48 4.93 -11.15
N GLU A 27 2.78 4.98 -10.87
CA GLU A 27 3.79 5.47 -11.82
C GLU A 27 3.83 4.65 -13.11
N ILE A 28 3.70 3.33 -13.00
CA ILE A 28 3.67 2.46 -14.19
C ILE A 28 2.40 2.66 -15.00
N ILE A 29 1.25 2.84 -14.36
CA ILE A 29 0.00 3.16 -15.06
C ILE A 29 0.17 4.47 -15.83
N ASP A 30 0.71 5.51 -15.19
CA ASP A 30 0.94 6.81 -15.83
C ASP A 30 1.87 6.69 -17.05
N PHE A 31 2.97 5.93 -16.91
CA PHE A 31 3.90 5.66 -18.01
C PHE A 31 3.22 4.93 -19.18
N ILE A 32 2.38 3.94 -18.90
CA ILE A 32 1.65 3.19 -19.92
C ILE A 32 0.63 4.09 -20.62
N LEU A 33 -0.11 4.91 -19.88
CA LEU A 33 -1.06 5.87 -20.46
C LEU A 33 -0.34 6.89 -21.35
N GLU A 34 0.83 7.38 -20.93
CA GLU A 34 1.67 8.25 -21.76
C GLU A 34 2.13 7.53 -23.04
N TYR A 35 2.61 6.29 -22.93
CA TYR A 35 3.00 5.47 -24.08
C TYR A 35 1.83 5.27 -25.06
N ILE A 36 0.63 4.98 -24.55
CA ILE A 36 -0.58 4.81 -25.35
C ILE A 36 -0.91 6.09 -26.11
N SER A 37 -0.89 7.23 -25.42
CA SER A 37 -1.18 8.53 -26.04
C SER A 37 -0.25 8.86 -27.21
N LYS A 38 1.04 8.48 -27.12
CA LYS A 38 2.04 8.71 -28.16
C LYS A 38 1.92 7.77 -29.36
N ASN A 39 1.29 6.61 -29.18
CA ASN A 39 1.25 5.52 -30.17
C ASN A 39 -0.19 5.09 -30.51
N ALA A 40 -1.19 5.94 -30.27
CA ALA A 40 -2.61 5.58 -30.33
C ALA A 40 -3.09 4.98 -31.67
N VAL A 41 -2.38 5.24 -32.76
CA VAL A 41 -2.71 4.70 -34.11
C VAL A 41 -2.29 3.24 -34.28
N SER A 42 -1.27 2.78 -33.55
CA SER A 42 -0.67 1.44 -33.71
C SER A 42 -0.97 0.48 -32.56
N ILE A 43 -1.60 0.96 -31.49
CA ILE A 43 -1.91 0.16 -30.30
C ILE A 43 -3.27 -0.50 -30.42
N HIS A 44 -3.32 -1.78 -30.07
CA HIS A 44 -4.57 -2.51 -29.89
C HIS A 44 -5.20 -2.11 -28.54
N MET A 45 -6.28 -1.33 -28.60
CA MET A 45 -6.92 -0.70 -27.43
C MET A 45 -7.25 -1.68 -26.30
N HIS A 46 -7.89 -2.81 -26.60
CA HIS A 46 -8.28 -3.79 -25.56
C HIS A 46 -7.09 -4.42 -24.86
N THR A 47 -5.98 -4.65 -25.58
CA THR A 47 -4.77 -5.18 -24.94
C THR A 47 -4.14 -4.16 -24.00
N ALA A 48 -4.17 -2.88 -24.37
CA ALA A 48 -3.69 -1.81 -23.51
C ALA A 48 -4.58 -1.64 -22.26
N GLU A 49 -5.90 -1.75 -22.42
CA GLU A 49 -6.87 -1.77 -21.33
C GLU A 49 -6.59 -2.94 -20.36
N ASP A 50 -6.46 -4.16 -20.87
CA ASP A 50 -6.17 -5.35 -20.06
C ASP A 50 -4.89 -5.17 -19.22
N ILE A 51 -3.84 -4.58 -19.80
CA ILE A 51 -2.57 -4.31 -19.11
C ILE A 51 -2.78 -3.29 -17.97
N VAL A 52 -3.42 -2.15 -18.27
CA VAL A 52 -3.65 -1.10 -17.26
C VAL A 52 -4.54 -1.63 -16.14
N THR A 53 -5.59 -2.38 -16.46
CA THR A 53 -6.49 -2.99 -15.48
C THR A 53 -5.78 -4.01 -14.60
N ALA A 54 -4.89 -4.83 -15.15
CA ALA A 54 -4.12 -5.80 -14.37
C ALA A 54 -3.23 -5.09 -13.32
N ILE A 55 -2.55 -4.01 -13.71
CA ILE A 55 -1.68 -3.24 -12.81
C ILE A 55 -2.51 -2.47 -11.77
N HIS A 56 -3.63 -1.89 -12.19
CA HIS A 56 -4.55 -1.21 -11.28
C HIS A 56 -5.07 -2.17 -10.21
N ARG A 57 -5.44 -3.40 -10.59
CA ARG A 57 -5.90 -4.41 -9.64
C ARG A 57 -4.82 -4.79 -8.62
N ILE A 58 -3.57 -4.93 -9.03
CA ILE A 58 -2.44 -5.12 -8.10
C ILE A 58 -2.38 -3.96 -7.10
N GLY A 59 -2.50 -2.72 -7.58
CA GLY A 59 -2.55 -1.54 -6.72
C GLY A 59 -3.71 -1.57 -5.71
N GLN A 60 -4.91 -1.97 -6.13
CA GLN A 60 -6.09 -2.08 -5.27
C GLN A 60 -5.94 -3.17 -4.19
N ASP A 61 -5.35 -4.31 -4.55
CA ASP A 61 -5.08 -5.38 -3.60
C ASP A 61 -4.09 -4.90 -2.51
N LEU A 62 -3.06 -4.15 -2.91
CA LEU A 62 -2.09 -3.55 -1.98
C LEU A 62 -2.68 -2.42 -1.12
N ASP A 63 -3.52 -1.55 -1.70
CA ASP A 63 -4.24 -0.52 -0.95
C ASP A 63 -5.14 -1.16 0.13
N THR A 64 -5.76 -2.30 -0.19
CA THR A 64 -6.58 -3.06 0.78
C THR A 64 -5.73 -3.66 1.90
N GLU A 65 -4.57 -4.21 1.57
CA GLU A 65 -3.59 -4.70 2.56
C GLU A 65 -3.10 -3.58 3.49
N LEU A 66 -2.79 -2.41 2.93
CA LEU A 66 -2.39 -1.23 3.68
C LEU A 66 -3.47 -0.77 4.66
N LEU A 67 -4.74 -0.76 4.23
CA LEU A 67 -5.86 -0.41 5.11
C LEU A 67 -5.99 -1.36 6.30
N HIS A 68 -5.82 -2.67 6.09
CA HIS A 68 -5.86 -3.64 7.17
C HIS A 68 -4.69 -3.45 8.14
N LEU A 69 -3.48 -3.21 7.63
CA LEU A 69 -2.29 -2.96 8.45
C LEU A 69 -2.44 -1.71 9.31
N GLN A 70 -2.91 -0.60 8.72
CA GLN A 70 -3.14 0.65 9.44
C GLN A 70 -4.22 0.51 10.53
N LEU A 71 -5.23 -0.33 10.29
CA LEU A 71 -6.22 -0.66 11.30
C LEU A 71 -5.57 -1.42 12.48
N GLU A 72 -4.74 -2.43 12.20
CA GLU A 72 -4.00 -3.17 13.23
C GLU A 72 -3.06 -2.26 14.04
N MET A 73 -2.30 -1.40 13.36
CA MET A 73 -1.44 -0.40 14.00
C MET A 73 -2.23 0.51 14.94
N GLY A 74 -3.44 0.93 14.55
CA GLY A 74 -4.34 1.71 15.40
C GLY A 74 -4.72 1.00 16.71
N PHE A 75 -4.92 -0.32 16.69
CA PHE A 75 -5.14 -1.12 17.90
C PHE A 75 -3.86 -1.22 18.74
N LEU A 76 -2.72 -1.52 18.12
CA LEU A 76 -1.42 -1.60 18.80
C LEU A 76 -1.05 -0.28 19.48
N GLU A 77 -1.29 0.86 18.84
CA GLU A 77 -1.09 2.18 19.46
C GLU A 77 -1.92 2.37 20.73
N CYS A 78 -3.18 1.93 20.71
CA CYS A 78 -4.06 2.03 21.87
C CYS A 78 -3.55 1.16 23.02
N GLU A 79 -3.09 -0.05 22.73
CA GLU A 79 -2.47 -0.94 23.72
C GLU A 79 -1.19 -0.35 24.30
N ILE A 80 -0.31 0.17 23.46
CA ILE A 80 0.93 0.86 23.88
C ILE A 80 0.61 2.03 24.82
N LYS A 81 -0.39 2.86 24.48
CA LYS A 81 -0.84 3.99 25.32
C LYS A 81 -1.37 3.50 26.66
N SER A 82 -2.13 2.40 26.68
CA SER A 82 -2.67 1.81 27.91
C SER A 82 -1.57 1.28 28.83
N VAL A 83 -0.60 0.55 28.28
CA VAL A 83 0.55 0.02 29.03
C VAL A 83 1.36 1.15 29.66
N ARG A 84 1.68 2.20 28.89
CA ARG A 84 2.41 3.37 29.41
C ARG A 84 1.67 4.11 30.53
N ALA A 85 0.34 4.16 30.48
CA ALA A 85 -0.46 4.80 31.52
C ALA A 85 -0.48 4.01 32.85
N GLN A 86 -0.32 2.69 32.79
CA GLN A 86 -0.24 1.83 33.99
C GLN A 86 1.11 1.93 34.69
N GLU A 87 2.18 2.32 33.99
CA GLU A 87 3.53 2.50 34.56
C GLU A 87 3.71 3.83 35.33
N CYS A 88 2.78 4.77 35.19
CA CYS A 88 2.79 6.05 35.93
C CYS A 88 2.02 6.02 37.27
N LEU A 89 1.50 4.86 37.69
CA LEU A 89 0.78 4.62 38.95
C LEU A 89 1.59 3.68 39.86
#